data_AF-A0A5K7YU56-F1
#
_entry.id   AF-A0A5K7YU56-F1
#
_cell.length_a   1.000
_cell.length_b   1.000
_cell.length_c   1.000
_cell.angle_alpha   90.00
_cell.angle_beta   90.00
_cell.angle_gamma   90.00
#
_symmetry.space_group_name_H-M   'P 1'
#
loop_
_entity.id
_entity.type
_entity.pdbx_description
1 polymer ?
#
loop_
_entity_poly.entity_id
_entity_poly.type
_entity_poly.pdbx_seq_one_letter_code
_entity_poly.pdbx_strand_id
1 'polypeptide(L)'
;MQRSHNNSDLKNPCYNASNQFQLEDRNMPFAQKLSTLRNERGLTQQEMANLIGVGIAQMRRYEKGNSSPTLEVIKNIARTLGISADELIFDEEERVAAAKILDRKLLEQFEQISRLSAHDKEAVKTILESMILKGRLEEVMPSRTDAAWSKQMREVVDEFRQGAAEFADDDIESIVDEAVDAVRKAG
;
A
#
# COMPACT_ATOMS: atom_id res chain seq x y z
N MET A 1 1.26 -41.39 65.31
CA MET A 1 0.61 -40.07 65.50
C MET A 1 1.29 -39.11 64.51
N GLN A 2 0.75 -38.76 63.33
CA GLN A 2 -0.33 -37.77 63.05
C GLN A 2 -0.13 -36.48 63.88
N ARG A 3 0.04 -35.24 63.34
CA ARG A 3 -0.69 -34.47 62.30
C ARG A 3 0.13 -33.20 61.92
N SER A 4 0.33 -32.86 60.63
CA SER A 4 -0.34 -31.81 59.81
C SER A 4 -0.30 -30.35 60.31
N HIS A 5 0.20 -29.40 59.50
CA HIS A 5 -0.46 -28.27 58.77
C HIS A 5 0.67 -27.47 58.02
N ASN A 6 0.68 -27.31 56.68
CA ASN A 6 -0.03 -26.31 55.83
C ASN A 6 0.12 -24.86 56.33
N ASN A 7 0.36 -23.79 55.55
CA ASN A 7 0.38 -23.49 54.12
C ASN A 7 0.91 -22.03 53.95
N SER A 8 1.28 -21.66 52.72
CA SER A 8 1.16 -20.31 52.09
C SER A 8 1.81 -19.09 52.73
N ASP A 9 2.85 -18.56 52.08
CA ASP A 9 2.86 -17.20 51.49
C ASP A 9 4.29 -16.81 51.07
N LEU A 10 4.70 -17.22 49.86
CA LEU A 10 5.73 -16.48 49.13
C LEU A 10 5.03 -15.38 48.33
N LYS A 11 4.51 -14.38 49.07
CA LYS A 11 4.25 -13.05 48.51
C LYS A 11 5.61 -12.39 48.31
N ASN A 12 6.17 -12.54 47.11
CA ASN A 12 7.26 -11.69 46.68
C ASN A 12 6.76 -10.60 45.73
N PRO A 13 7.32 -9.39 45.86
CA PRO A 13 6.54 -8.18 46.04
C PRO A 13 6.68 -7.25 44.83
N CYS A 14 5.68 -6.39 44.66
CA CYS A 14 5.82 -5.10 43.99
C CYS A 14 6.39 -5.15 42.56
N TYR A 15 5.48 -5.30 41.59
CA TYR A 15 5.68 -4.83 40.22
C TYR A 15 5.79 -3.29 40.28
N ASN A 16 7.01 -2.78 40.54
CA ASN A 16 7.24 -1.37 40.79
C ASN A 16 7.94 -0.69 39.61
N ALA A 17 7.24 0.31 39.06
CA ALA A 17 7.75 1.58 38.57
C ALA A 17 9.20 1.59 38.04
N SER A 18 9.37 1.22 36.77
CA SER A 18 10.47 1.65 35.89
C SER A 18 10.11 1.35 34.43
N ASN A 19 8.91 1.74 33.97
CA ASN A 19 8.61 1.71 32.53
C ASN A 19 9.14 2.97 31.82
N GLN A 20 10.39 3.28 32.14
CA GLN A 20 11.32 4.11 31.38
C GLN A 20 12.37 3.13 30.82
N PHE A 21 11.92 2.18 30.00
CA PHE A 21 12.80 1.30 29.23
C PHE A 21 12.45 1.47 27.75
N GLN A 22 13.15 2.43 27.15
CA GLN A 22 13.61 2.42 25.77
C GLN A 22 12.57 2.01 24.70
N LEU A 23 11.87 3.01 24.17
CA LEU A 23 11.30 2.98 22.82
C LEU A 23 12.42 3.19 21.76
N GLU A 24 13.52 2.45 21.91
CA GLU A 24 14.74 2.62 21.12
C GLU A 24 15.26 1.27 20.63
N ASP A 25 14.36 0.46 20.08
CA ASP A 25 14.66 -0.44 18.97
C ASP A 25 13.34 -0.70 18.22
N ARG A 26 13.07 0.09 17.18
CA ARG A 26 11.83 -0.04 16.37
C ARG A 26 11.87 -1.22 15.39
N ASN A 27 12.93 -2.02 15.47
CA ASN A 27 13.20 -3.20 14.67
C ASN A 27 13.12 -4.43 15.59
N MET A 28 11.91 -4.94 15.83
CA MET A 28 11.71 -6.06 16.75
C MET A 28 11.72 -7.37 15.97
N PRO A 29 12.66 -8.30 16.24
CA PRO A 29 12.68 -9.58 15.56
C PRO A 29 11.35 -10.32 15.71
N PHE A 30 10.88 -10.96 14.63
CA PHE A 30 9.61 -11.71 14.58
C PHE A 30 9.34 -12.55 15.83
N ALA A 31 10.35 -13.27 16.33
CA ALA A 31 10.25 -14.13 17.50
C ALA A 31 9.83 -13.37 18.77
N GLN A 32 10.42 -12.20 18.99
CA GLN A 32 10.11 -11.34 20.13
C GLN A 32 8.73 -10.70 19.94
N LYS A 33 8.42 -10.24 18.74
CA LYS A 33 7.12 -9.65 18.39
C LYS A 33 5.96 -10.62 18.61
N LEU A 34 6.12 -11.86 18.17
CA LEU A 34 5.16 -12.94 18.38
C LEU A 34 4.91 -13.21 19.88
N SER A 35 5.99 -13.25 20.68
CA SER A 35 5.88 -13.44 22.13
C SER A 35 5.14 -12.27 22.80
N THR A 36 5.49 -11.03 22.45
CA THR A 36 4.85 -9.81 22.95
C THR A 36 3.36 -9.80 22.64
N LEU A 37 2.98 -9.96 21.37
CA LEU A 37 1.59 -9.96 20.95
C LEU A 37 0.79 -11.11 21.60
N ARG A 38 1.39 -12.30 21.76
CA ARG A 38 0.74 -13.40 22.48
C ARG A 38 0.44 -13.02 23.93
N ASN A 39 1.41 -12.41 24.62
CA ASN A 39 1.26 -12.01 26.03
C ASN A 39 0.23 -10.88 26.18
N GLU A 40 0.18 -9.92 25.24
CA GLU A 40 -0.85 -8.87 25.22
C GLU A 40 -2.27 -9.42 25.06
N ARG A 41 -2.42 -10.59 24.43
CA ARG A 41 -3.69 -11.33 24.35
C ARG A 41 -3.95 -12.25 25.52
N GLY A 42 -3.07 -12.27 26.52
CA GLY A 42 -3.21 -13.11 27.71
C GLY A 42 -3.14 -14.62 27.42
N LEU A 43 -2.64 -15.01 26.24
CA LEU A 43 -2.57 -16.41 25.83
C LEU A 43 -1.28 -17.04 26.35
N THR A 44 -1.35 -18.27 26.87
CA THR A 44 -0.16 -19.09 27.11
C THR A 44 0.40 -19.65 25.80
N GLN A 45 1.67 -20.06 25.80
CA GLN A 45 2.28 -20.74 24.64
C GLN A 45 1.50 -22.00 24.23
N GLN A 46 0.90 -22.71 25.19
CA GLN A 46 0.12 -23.93 24.92
C GLN A 46 -1.21 -23.59 24.24
N GLU A 47 -1.92 -22.58 24.72
CA GLU A 47 -3.17 -22.12 24.11
C GLU A 47 -2.94 -21.62 22.69
N MET A 48 -1.90 -20.79 22.49
CA MET A 48 -1.52 -20.31 21.16
C MET A 48 -1.18 -21.47 20.22
N ALA A 49 -0.38 -22.44 20.67
CA ALA A 49 -0.02 -23.61 19.87
C ALA A 49 -1.26 -24.39 19.40
N ASN A 50 -2.23 -24.59 20.30
CA ASN A 50 -3.49 -25.25 19.99
C ASN A 50 -4.32 -24.45 18.96
N LEU A 51 -4.40 -23.13 19.12
CA LEU A 51 -5.17 -22.25 18.23
C LEU A 51 -4.60 -22.20 16.81
N ILE A 52 -3.28 -22.23 16.66
CA ILE A 52 -2.62 -22.16 15.34
C ILE A 52 -2.33 -23.54 14.73
N GLY A 53 -2.67 -24.63 15.44
CA GLY A 53 -2.55 -26.01 14.96
C GLY A 53 -1.13 -26.56 14.95
N VAL A 54 -0.27 -26.16 15.89
CA VAL A 54 1.12 -26.63 16.00
C VAL A 54 1.42 -27.25 17.36
N GLY A 55 2.52 -28.00 17.46
CA GLY A 55 2.99 -28.52 18.75
C GLY A 55 3.63 -27.44 19.63
N ILE A 56 3.51 -27.56 20.96
CA ILE A 56 4.12 -26.62 21.93
C ILE A 56 5.63 -26.43 21.75
N ALA A 57 6.35 -27.49 21.37
CA ALA A 57 7.78 -27.41 21.06
C ALA A 57 8.07 -26.52 19.85
N GLN A 58 7.17 -26.51 18.86
CA GLN A 58 7.27 -25.69 17.66
C GLN A 58 6.96 -24.23 17.99
N MET A 59 5.91 -23.97 18.77
CA MET A 59 5.61 -22.62 19.29
C MET A 59 6.80 -22.02 20.04
N ARG A 60 7.43 -22.81 20.93
CA ARG A 60 8.64 -22.39 21.64
C ARG A 60 9.83 -22.10 20.72
N ARG A 61 9.98 -22.86 19.63
CA ARG A 61 11.04 -22.60 18.64
C ARG A 61 10.79 -21.31 17.88
N TYR A 62 9.52 -20.99 17.56
CA TYR A 62 9.14 -19.72 16.94
C TYR A 62 9.48 -18.53 17.84
N GLU A 63 9.08 -18.56 19.12
CA GLU A 63 9.38 -17.45 20.05
C GLU A 63 10.85 -17.33 20.45
N LYS A 64 11.65 -18.37 20.18
CA LYS A 64 13.11 -18.34 20.36
C LYS A 64 13.86 -17.94 19.07
N GLY A 65 13.18 -17.83 17.93
CA GLY A 65 13.82 -17.57 16.64
C GLY A 65 14.61 -18.76 16.06
N ASN A 66 14.45 -19.96 16.61
CA ASN A 66 15.17 -21.16 16.17
C ASN A 66 14.52 -21.85 14.95
N SER A 67 13.34 -21.41 14.54
CA SER A 67 12.66 -21.90 13.35
C SER A 67 11.70 -20.84 12.80
N SER A 68 11.47 -20.87 11.50
CA SER A 68 10.49 -20.00 10.83
C SER A 68 9.17 -20.73 10.64
N PRO A 69 8.01 -20.09 10.89
CA PRO A 69 6.70 -20.67 10.58
C PRO A 69 6.46 -20.74 9.08
N THR A 70 5.59 -21.66 8.66
CA THR A 70 5.12 -21.71 7.27
C THR A 70 4.07 -20.61 7.03
N LEU A 71 3.79 -20.30 5.76
CA LEU A 71 2.77 -19.30 5.42
C LEU A 71 1.40 -19.60 6.06
N GLU A 72 1.00 -20.87 6.07
CA GLU A 72 -0.27 -21.28 6.69
C GLU A 72 -0.28 -21.02 8.20
N VAL A 73 0.84 -21.29 8.89
CA VAL A 73 0.98 -20.99 10.32
C VAL A 73 0.96 -19.49 10.57
N ILE A 74 1.64 -18.68 9.74
CA ILE A 74 1.61 -17.22 9.82
C ILE A 74 0.17 -16.68 9.70
N LYS A 75 -0.58 -17.19 8.72
CA LYS A 75 -2.00 -16.83 8.52
C LYS A 75 -2.84 -17.16 9.75
N ASN A 76 -2.62 -18.32 10.36
CA ASN A 76 -3.32 -18.74 11.57
C ASN A 76 -2.93 -17.89 12.79
N ILE A 77 -1.66 -17.54 12.93
CA ILE A 77 -1.18 -16.61 13.96
C ILE A 77 -1.86 -15.25 13.80
N ALA A 78 -1.82 -14.66 12.61
CA ALA A 78 -2.42 -13.36 12.33
C ALA A 78 -3.92 -13.35 12.64
N ARG A 79 -4.66 -14.39 12.23
CA ARG A 79 -6.09 -14.55 12.55
C ARG A 79 -6.35 -14.71 14.05
N THR A 80 -5.56 -15.52 14.74
CA THR A 80 -5.69 -15.75 16.18
C THR A 80 -5.41 -14.48 16.97
N LEU A 81 -4.42 -13.71 16.53
CA LEU A 81 -4.07 -12.41 17.07
C LEU A 81 -4.88 -11.28 16.45
N GLY A 82 -5.87 -11.50 15.58
CA GLY A 82 -6.69 -10.43 15.00
C GLY A 82 -5.90 -9.24 14.41
N ILE A 83 -4.70 -9.48 13.87
CA ILE A 83 -3.85 -8.49 13.20
C ILE A 83 -3.63 -8.89 11.74
N SER A 84 -3.09 -8.00 10.93
CA SER A 84 -2.67 -8.37 9.57
C SER A 84 -1.39 -9.19 9.58
N ALA A 85 -1.18 -10.01 8.53
CA ALA A 85 0.09 -10.71 8.36
C ALA A 85 1.25 -9.72 8.18
N ASP A 86 1.00 -8.57 7.55
CA ASP A 86 2.00 -7.51 7.39
C ASP A 86 2.43 -6.93 8.74
N GLU A 87 1.47 -6.69 9.63
CA GLU A 87 1.76 -6.23 10.99
C GLU A 87 2.56 -7.28 11.78
N LEU A 88 2.37 -8.57 11.51
CA LEU A 88 3.13 -9.63 12.16
C LEU A 88 4.57 -9.78 11.61
N ILE A 89 4.77 -9.58 10.30
CA ILE A 89 6.03 -9.89 9.61
C ILE A 89 6.95 -8.68 9.51
N PHE A 90 6.40 -7.51 9.17
CA PHE A 90 7.19 -6.32 8.87
C PHE A 90 7.31 -5.42 10.09
N ASP A 91 8.45 -4.75 10.20
CA ASP A 91 8.66 -3.76 11.24
C ASP A 91 7.99 -2.42 10.91
N GLU A 92 7.82 -1.57 11.92
CA GLU A 92 7.07 -0.33 11.76
C GLU A 92 7.72 0.58 10.70
N GLU A 93 9.05 0.57 10.56
CA GLU A 93 9.74 1.33 9.51
C GLU A 93 9.45 0.80 8.10
N GLU A 94 9.38 -0.52 7.91
CA GLU A 94 9.01 -1.15 6.65
C GLU A 94 7.52 -0.90 6.31
N ARG A 95 6.65 -0.94 7.32
CA ARG A 95 5.23 -0.60 7.18
C ARG A 95 5.02 0.89 6.92
N VAL A 96 5.80 1.77 7.55
CA VAL A 96 5.76 3.22 7.33
C VAL A 96 6.32 3.55 5.95
N ALA A 97 7.31 2.82 5.42
CA ALA A 97 7.74 2.97 4.04
C ALA A 97 6.61 2.58 3.05
N ALA A 98 5.90 1.48 3.30
CA ALA A 98 4.72 1.08 2.51
C ALA A 98 3.54 2.06 2.67
N ALA A 99 3.30 2.60 3.87
CA ALA A 99 2.22 3.53 4.16
C ALA A 99 2.54 4.97 3.70
N LYS A 100 3.81 5.37 3.65
CA LYS A 100 4.25 6.66 3.05
C LYS A 100 3.93 6.75 1.55
N ILE A 101 3.69 5.62 0.89
CA ILE A 101 3.23 5.56 -0.50
C ILE A 101 1.72 5.87 -0.60
N LEU A 102 0.96 5.76 0.50
CA LEU A 102 -0.48 5.99 0.53
C LEU A 102 -0.78 7.30 1.27
N ASP A 103 -1.17 8.33 0.52
CA ASP A 103 -1.77 9.51 1.12
C ASP A 103 -3.01 9.09 1.93
N ARG A 104 -2.94 9.25 3.26
CA ARG A 104 -4.02 8.87 4.19
C ARG A 104 -5.34 9.55 3.83
N LYS A 105 -5.29 10.81 3.38
CA LYS A 105 -6.47 11.56 2.96
C LYS A 105 -7.05 10.96 1.68
N LEU A 106 -6.18 10.52 0.76
CA LEU A 106 -6.60 9.83 -0.46
C LEU A 106 -7.27 8.48 -0.15
N LEU A 107 -6.74 7.72 0.81
CA LEU A 107 -7.37 6.48 1.27
C LEU A 107 -8.78 6.72 1.87
N GLU A 108 -8.91 7.75 2.72
CA GLU A 108 -10.20 8.16 3.29
C GLU A 108 -11.20 8.57 2.18
N GLN A 109 -10.72 9.25 1.14
CA GLN A 109 -11.54 9.60 -0.04
C GLN A 109 -11.97 8.37 -0.84
N PHE A 110 -11.10 7.37 -1.03
CA PHE A 110 -11.46 6.12 -1.70
C PHE A 110 -12.55 5.35 -0.94
N GLU A 111 -12.48 5.32 0.39
CA GLU A 111 -13.53 4.72 1.21
C GLU A 111 -14.88 5.43 1.00
N GLN A 112 -14.89 6.77 0.97
CA GLN A 112 -16.10 7.54 0.70
C GLN A 112 -16.67 7.27 -0.71
N ILE A 113 -15.81 7.23 -1.73
CA ILE A 113 -16.20 6.90 -3.11
C ILE A 113 -16.82 5.51 -3.19
N SER A 114 -16.30 4.54 -2.43
CA SER A 114 -16.83 3.17 -2.39
C SER A 114 -18.28 3.07 -1.90
N ARG A 115 -18.78 4.10 -1.20
CA ARG A 115 -20.16 4.16 -0.68
C ARG A 115 -21.13 4.90 -1.61
N LEU A 116 -20.65 5.52 -2.69
CA LEU A 116 -21.48 6.26 -3.64
C LEU A 116 -22.37 5.35 -4.50
N SER A 117 -23.34 5.96 -5.19
CA SER A 117 -24.17 5.29 -6.19
C SER A 117 -23.31 4.73 -7.33
N ALA A 118 -23.80 3.71 -8.05
CA ALA A 118 -23.07 3.14 -9.18
C ALA A 118 -22.76 4.18 -10.26
N HIS A 119 -23.71 5.08 -10.53
CA HIS A 119 -23.54 6.19 -11.47
C HIS A 119 -22.40 7.13 -11.05
N ASP A 120 -22.38 7.55 -9.78
CA ASP A 120 -21.38 8.52 -9.30
C ASP A 120 -19.98 7.88 -9.21
N LYS A 121 -19.90 6.59 -8.86
CA LYS A 121 -18.64 5.84 -8.91
C LYS A 121 -18.07 5.81 -10.32
N GLU A 122 -18.92 5.63 -11.32
CA GLU A 122 -18.48 5.57 -12.71
C GLU A 122 -17.94 6.92 -13.18
N ALA A 123 -18.62 8.02 -12.84
CA ALA A 123 -18.14 9.36 -13.10
C ALA A 123 -16.75 9.63 -12.44
N VAL A 124 -16.56 9.19 -11.20
CA VAL A 124 -15.27 9.31 -10.50
C VAL A 124 -14.16 8.53 -11.21
N LYS A 125 -14.43 7.29 -11.67
CA LYS A 125 -13.44 6.51 -12.43
C LYS A 125 -13.04 7.22 -13.72
N THR A 126 -14.00 7.74 -14.48
CA THR A 126 -13.71 8.48 -15.72
C THR A 126 -12.81 9.69 -15.45
N ILE A 127 -13.07 10.43 -14.37
CA ILE A 127 -12.22 11.56 -13.98
C ILE A 127 -10.82 11.07 -13.61
N LEU A 128 -10.69 10.02 -12.80
CA LEU A 128 -9.38 9.46 -12.42
C LEU A 128 -8.60 8.99 -13.65
N GLU A 129 -9.24 8.29 -14.59
CA GLU A 129 -8.63 7.87 -15.85
C GLU A 129 -8.12 9.08 -16.65
N SER A 130 -8.90 10.16 -16.72
CA SER A 130 -8.49 11.39 -17.40
C SER A 130 -7.28 12.06 -16.74
N MET A 131 -7.22 12.07 -15.40
CA MET A 131 -6.11 12.65 -14.64
C MET A 131 -4.83 11.82 -14.78
N ILE A 132 -4.96 10.49 -14.74
CA ILE A 132 -3.84 9.58 -14.96
C ILE A 132 -3.32 9.73 -16.39
N LEU A 133 -4.20 9.81 -17.39
CA LEU A 133 -3.82 10.05 -18.78
C LEU A 133 -3.10 11.38 -18.94
N LYS A 134 -3.63 12.47 -18.34
CA LYS A 134 -2.99 13.79 -18.35
C LYS A 134 -1.58 13.73 -17.75
N GLY A 135 -1.40 13.08 -16.61
CA GLY A 135 -0.08 12.96 -15.98
C GLY A 135 0.94 12.23 -16.87
N ARG A 136 0.53 11.11 -17.49
CA ARG A 136 1.40 10.40 -18.47
C ARG A 136 1.69 11.24 -19.72
N LEU A 137 0.71 12.03 -20.17
CA LEU A 137 0.88 12.90 -21.32
C LEU A 137 1.88 14.02 -21.03
N GLU A 138 1.87 14.60 -19.83
CA GLU A 138 2.85 15.61 -19.40
C GLU A 138 4.27 15.04 -19.23
N GLU A 139 4.41 13.73 -19.03
CA GLU A 139 5.70 13.04 -18.97
C GLU A 139 6.29 12.77 -20.37
N VAL A 140 5.43 12.44 -21.34
CA VAL A 140 5.82 12.14 -22.74
C VAL A 140 5.89 13.41 -23.60
N MET A 141 5.10 14.43 -23.29
CA MET A 141 5.14 15.72 -23.95
C MET A 141 5.91 16.70 -23.06
N PRO A 142 7.18 17.05 -23.39
CA PRO A 142 7.84 18.15 -22.70
C PRO A 142 6.92 19.37 -22.82
N SER A 143 6.78 20.09 -21.70
CA SER A 143 5.83 21.19 -21.55
C SER A 143 5.81 22.08 -22.81
N ARG A 144 4.62 22.51 -23.26
CA ARG A 144 4.46 23.51 -24.34
C ARG A 144 5.31 24.79 -24.12
N THR A 145 5.80 25.00 -22.90
CA THR A 145 6.71 26.05 -22.47
C THR A 145 8.19 25.80 -22.74
N ASP A 146 8.58 24.68 -23.36
CA ASP A 146 9.93 24.59 -23.93
C ASP A 146 9.98 25.53 -25.14
N ALA A 147 10.53 26.72 -24.93
CA ALA A 147 10.69 27.72 -25.97
C ALA A 147 11.45 27.17 -27.19
N ALA A 148 12.31 26.17 -26.97
CA ALA A 148 12.99 25.41 -28.01
C ALA A 148 12.03 24.58 -28.86
N TRP A 149 11.15 23.77 -28.25
CA TRP A 149 10.16 22.99 -28.97
C TRP A 149 9.13 23.90 -29.67
N SER A 150 8.60 24.90 -28.97
CA SER A 150 7.68 25.86 -29.58
C SER A 150 8.30 26.66 -30.74
N LYS A 151 9.62 26.85 -30.75
CA LYS A 151 10.33 27.48 -31.88
C LYS A 151 10.51 26.50 -33.04
N GLN A 152 10.94 25.28 -32.75
CA GLN A 152 11.12 24.24 -33.76
C GLN A 152 9.80 23.85 -34.44
N MET A 153 8.71 23.75 -33.67
CA MET A 153 7.38 23.52 -34.22
C MET A 153 6.89 24.68 -35.07
N ARG A 154 7.17 25.93 -34.65
CA ARG A 154 6.83 27.12 -35.45
C ARG A 154 7.62 27.16 -36.75
N GLU A 155 8.92 26.84 -36.73
CA GLU A 155 9.74 26.74 -37.95
C GLU A 155 9.19 25.66 -38.90
N VAL A 156 8.85 24.48 -38.39
CA VAL A 156 8.25 23.40 -39.19
C VAL A 156 6.90 23.84 -39.76
N VAL A 157 6.02 24.41 -38.93
CA VAL A 157 4.70 24.89 -39.37
C VAL A 157 4.82 26.04 -40.37
N ASP A 158 5.77 26.95 -40.20
CA ASP A 158 6.03 28.05 -41.14
C ASP A 158 6.62 27.53 -42.45
N GLU A 159 7.46 26.49 -42.43
CA GLU A 159 7.94 25.79 -43.63
C GLU A 159 6.79 25.13 -44.39
N PHE A 160 5.90 24.42 -43.69
CA PHE A 160 4.68 23.88 -44.29
C PHE A 160 3.79 25.00 -44.86
N ARG A 161 3.66 26.13 -44.16
CA ARG A 161 2.87 27.27 -44.61
C ARG A 161 3.47 27.98 -45.83
N GLN A 162 4.80 28.05 -45.93
CA GLN A 162 5.51 28.57 -47.10
C GLN A 162 5.38 27.62 -48.29
N GLY A 163 5.50 26.30 -48.08
CA GLY A 163 5.27 25.30 -49.11
C GLY A 163 3.82 25.26 -49.59
N ALA A 164 2.87 25.61 -48.71
CA ALA A 164 1.45 25.73 -49.02
C ALA A 164 1.04 27.12 -49.55
N ALA A 165 1.95 28.09 -49.67
CA ALA A 165 1.63 29.48 -50.01
C ALA A 165 1.06 29.66 -51.44
N GLU A 166 1.27 28.68 -52.32
CA GLU A 166 0.73 28.65 -53.69
C GLU A 166 -0.66 27.99 -53.77
N PHE A 167 -1.15 27.40 -52.68
CA PHE A 167 -2.47 26.80 -52.61
C PHE A 167 -3.47 27.84 -52.08
N ALA A 168 -4.63 27.97 -52.74
CA ALA A 168 -5.69 28.82 -52.22
C ALA A 168 -6.29 28.20 -50.95
N ASP A 169 -6.74 29.04 -50.01
CA ASP A 169 -7.33 28.58 -48.75
C ASP A 169 -8.49 27.57 -48.98
N ASP A 170 -9.29 27.80 -50.02
CA ASP A 170 -10.39 26.92 -50.43
C ASP A 170 -9.93 25.51 -50.85
N ASP A 171 -8.75 25.40 -51.49
CA ASP A 171 -8.17 24.11 -51.90
C ASP A 171 -7.64 23.35 -50.68
N ILE A 172 -7.09 24.06 -49.70
CA ILE A 172 -6.60 23.49 -48.45
C ILE A 172 -7.78 22.94 -47.62
N GLU A 173 -8.87 23.69 -47.49
CA GLU A 173 -10.07 23.23 -46.79
C GLU A 173 -10.67 21.98 -47.45
N SER A 174 -10.75 21.95 -48.79
CA SER A 174 -11.24 20.78 -49.53
C SER A 174 -10.40 19.52 -49.29
N ILE A 175 -9.07 19.65 -49.24
CA ILE A 175 -8.16 18.51 -49.01
C ILE A 175 -8.29 17.99 -47.57
N VAL A 176 -8.43 18.89 -46.59
CA VAL A 176 -8.60 18.52 -45.18
C VAL A 176 -9.93 17.79 -44.98
N ASP A 177 -11.01 18.29 -45.57
CA ASP A 177 -12.33 17.66 -45.48
C ASP A 177 -12.34 16.26 -46.12
N GLU A 178 -11.72 16.10 -47.29
CA GLU A 178 -11.58 14.79 -47.94
C GLU A 178 -10.79 13.79 -47.08
N ALA A 179 -9.69 14.24 -46.46
CA ALA A 179 -8.87 13.41 -45.58
C ALA A 179 -9.63 13.02 -44.30
N VAL A 180 -10.36 13.94 -43.67
CA VAL A 180 -11.17 13.67 -42.47
C VAL A 180 -12.28 12.67 -42.77
N ASP A 181 -12.94 12.80 -43.92
CA ASP A 181 -13.97 11.85 -44.36
C ASP A 181 -13.40 10.47 -44.70
N ALA A 182 -12.21 10.39 -45.29
CA ALA A 182 -11.54 9.12 -45.54
C ALA A 182 -11.20 8.38 -44.23
N VAL A 183 -10.72 9.09 -43.21
CA VAL A 183 -10.44 8.52 -41.87
C VAL A 183 -11.71 8.04 -41.18
N ARG A 184 -12.79 8.84 -41.24
CA ARG A 184 -14.11 8.44 -40.68
C ARG A 184 -14.74 7.24 -41.36
N LYS A 185 -14.43 7.00 -42.64
CA LYS A 185 -14.90 5.81 -43.38
C LYS A 185 -14.04 4.57 -43.11
N ALA A 186 -12.81 4.75 -42.62
CA ALA A 186 -11.87 3.67 -42.34
C ALA A 186 -11.94 3.17 -40.88
N GLY A 187 -12.56 3.92 -39.97
CA GLY A 187 -12.84 3.52 -38.58
C GLY A 187 -14.27 3.06 -38.38
#